data_AF-A0AAJ7EC35-F1
#
_entry.id   AF-A0AAJ7EC35-F1
#
_cell.length_a   1.000
_cell.length_b   1.000
_cell.length_c   1.000
_cell.angle_alpha   90.00
_cell.angle_beta   90.00
_cell.angle_gamma   90.00
#
_symmetry.space_group_name_H-M   'P 1'
#
loop_
_entity.id
_entity.type
_entity.pdbx_description
1 polymer ?
#
loop_
_entity_poly.entity_id
_entity_poly.type
_entity_poly.pdbx_seq_one_letter_code
_entity_poly.pdbx_strand_id
1 'polypeptide(L)'
;MKEFIIFLLYATNIQCLVLNVKDKSEDKDEGKSSLAFVFDTTGSMSNDLKQLREGAEMILKTALEESNIIADFVFVPFHDPNIGPATVTKSKKVFKAALNIIHVKGGGDCPEKSLGGVLLALSVSRPRSYVYVFTDASASDHKIVGKVLDAVQRKQSQVVFVLTGHCNDVKRQTYKVYQQVATASSGQVFNLNKTNVHNVC
;
A
#
# COMPACT_ATOMS: atom_id res chain seq x y z
N MET A 1 -30.63 -4.92 68.94
CA MET A 1 -31.73 -5.69 68.32
C MET A 1 -31.09 -6.50 67.20
N LYS A 2 -30.61 -7.70 67.53
CA LYS A 2 -31.16 -9.00 67.07
C LYS A 2 -31.15 -9.08 65.53
N GLU A 3 -30.10 -9.65 64.93
CA GLU A 3 -30.02 -11.10 64.62
C GLU A 3 -31.21 -11.54 63.77
N PHE A 4 -31.03 -11.76 62.47
CA PHE A 4 -31.80 -12.76 61.71
C PHE A 4 -31.13 -13.11 60.37
N ILE A 5 -30.75 -14.39 60.28
CA ILE A 5 -30.58 -15.27 59.10
C ILE A 5 -29.16 -15.42 58.52
N ILE A 6 -28.54 -16.48 59.04
CA ILE A 6 -27.41 -17.27 58.51
C ILE A 6 -27.97 -18.40 57.62
N PHE A 7 -27.13 -18.94 56.72
CA PHE A 7 -27.21 -20.18 55.93
C PHE A 7 -28.06 -20.12 54.65
N LEU A 8 -27.49 -20.25 53.44
CA LEU A 8 -26.82 -21.47 52.97
C LEU A 8 -25.60 -21.18 52.07
N LEU A 9 -24.48 -21.75 52.49
CA LEU A 9 -23.33 -22.09 51.66
C LEU A 9 -23.77 -23.11 50.58
N TYR A 10 -23.51 -22.82 49.30
CA TYR A 10 -23.12 -23.86 48.35
C TYR A 10 -21.88 -23.40 47.60
N ALA A 11 -20.83 -24.17 47.82
CA ALA A 11 -19.51 -24.04 47.24
C ALA A 11 -19.55 -24.16 45.72
N THR A 12 -18.96 -23.19 45.03
CA THR A 12 -18.12 -23.46 43.87
C THR A 12 -16.88 -22.59 43.94
N ASN A 13 -15.81 -23.22 44.43
CA ASN A 13 -14.43 -22.80 44.24
C ASN A 13 -14.14 -22.69 42.74
N ILE A 14 -14.13 -21.48 42.18
CA ILE A 14 -13.25 -21.15 41.07
C ILE A 14 -12.68 -19.76 41.38
N GLN A 15 -11.52 -19.76 42.04
CA GLN A 15 -10.57 -18.68 41.90
C GLN A 15 -10.34 -18.52 40.40
N CYS A 16 -10.88 -17.47 39.80
CA CYS A 16 -10.64 -17.15 38.40
C CYS A 16 -9.19 -16.64 38.27
N LEU A 17 -8.24 -17.57 38.33
CA LEU A 17 -6.86 -17.35 37.91
C LEU A 17 -6.84 -17.39 36.38
N VAL A 18 -7.37 -16.34 35.75
CA VAL A 18 -7.12 -16.12 34.32
C VAL A 18 -5.94 -15.17 34.23
N LEU A 19 -4.81 -15.81 33.95
CA LEU A 19 -3.50 -15.29 33.57
C LEU A 19 -3.52 -13.82 33.15
N ASN A 20 -2.96 -13.00 34.02
CA ASN A 20 -2.54 -11.64 33.70
C ASN A 20 -1.28 -11.72 32.83
N VAL A 21 -1.45 -12.10 31.56
CA VAL A 21 -0.42 -12.03 30.52
C VAL A 21 -1.07 -11.54 29.24
N LYS A 22 -1.24 -10.22 29.14
CA LYS A 22 -0.97 -9.57 27.86
C LYS A 22 0.28 -8.74 28.09
N ASP A 23 1.39 -9.34 27.68
CA ASP A 23 2.62 -8.66 27.36
C ASP A 23 2.27 -7.45 26.47
N LYS A 24 2.10 -6.29 27.10
CA LYS A 24 2.14 -5.02 26.39
C LYS A 24 3.60 -4.79 26.08
N SER A 25 4.08 -5.45 25.03
CA SER A 25 5.01 -4.74 24.16
C SER A 25 4.28 -3.46 23.77
N GLU A 26 4.70 -2.32 24.30
CA GLU A 26 4.41 -1.03 23.68
C GLU A 26 4.58 -1.24 22.17
N ASP A 27 3.52 -1.04 21.40
CA ASP A 27 3.63 -1.09 19.95
C ASP A 27 4.56 0.06 19.58
N LYS A 28 5.86 -0.22 19.44
CA LYS A 28 6.91 0.76 19.10
C LYS A 28 6.63 1.47 17.77
N ASP A 29 5.60 1.01 17.05
CA ASP A 29 5.14 1.53 15.77
C ASP A 29 3.72 2.13 15.85
N GLU A 30 3.16 2.35 17.04
CA GLU A 30 1.89 3.06 17.19
C GLU A 30 2.02 4.47 16.59
N GLY A 31 1.11 4.81 15.68
CA GLY A 31 1.13 6.08 14.98
C GLY A 31 1.93 6.09 13.67
N LYS A 32 2.83 5.12 13.45
CA LYS A 32 3.65 5.03 12.23
C LYS A 32 2.87 4.50 11.03
N SER A 33 3.36 4.87 9.86
CA SER A 33 2.78 4.62 8.55
C SER A 33 3.49 3.51 7.79
N SER A 34 2.83 2.95 6.77
CA SER A 34 3.49 2.11 5.77
C SER A 34 3.93 2.96 4.58
N LEU A 35 5.04 2.55 3.95
CA LEU A 35 5.40 3.03 2.62
C LEU A 35 5.12 1.92 1.59
N ALA A 36 4.10 2.12 0.76
CA ALA A 36 3.61 1.13 -0.18
C ALA A 36 3.97 1.48 -1.63
N PHE A 37 4.42 0.47 -2.38
CA PHE A 37 4.71 0.54 -3.81
C PHE A 37 3.79 -0.44 -4.54
N VAL A 38 2.97 0.08 -5.44
CA VAL A 38 2.09 -0.68 -6.32
C VAL A 38 2.66 -0.58 -7.72
N PHE A 39 3.09 -1.69 -8.31
CA PHE A 39 3.91 -1.67 -9.52
C PHE A 39 3.33 -2.56 -10.61
N ASP A 40 3.17 -1.98 -11.79
CA ASP A 40 2.80 -2.64 -13.02
C ASP A 40 3.97 -3.51 -13.54
N THR A 41 3.73 -4.80 -13.68
CA THR A 41 4.73 -5.81 -14.04
C THR A 41 4.69 -6.23 -15.51
N THR A 42 4.04 -5.44 -16.35
CA THR A 42 4.01 -5.64 -17.81
C THR A 42 5.36 -5.40 -18.48
N GLY A 43 5.55 -5.96 -19.68
CA GLY A 43 6.78 -5.85 -20.45
C GLY A 43 7.25 -4.41 -20.73
N SER A 44 6.31 -3.48 -20.93
CA SER A 44 6.60 -2.08 -21.25
C SER A 44 7.23 -1.30 -20.08
N MET A 45 7.01 -1.78 -18.85
CA MET A 45 7.58 -1.21 -17.62
C MET A 45 9.03 -1.65 -17.34
N SER A 46 9.69 -2.40 -18.24
CA SER A 46 11.05 -2.92 -18.01
C SER A 46 12.08 -1.84 -17.66
N ASN A 47 12.08 -0.73 -18.41
CA ASN A 47 13.02 0.38 -18.18
C ASN A 47 12.66 1.14 -16.91
N ASP A 48 11.36 1.32 -16.67
CA ASP A 48 10.82 1.99 -15.50
C ASP A 48 11.12 1.21 -14.21
N LEU A 49 11.09 -0.13 -14.26
CA LEU A 49 11.47 -1.01 -13.15
C LEU A 49 12.96 -0.88 -12.80
N LYS A 50 13.84 -0.74 -13.80
CA LYS A 50 15.27 -0.52 -13.55
C LYS A 50 15.48 0.80 -12.80
N GLN A 51 14.85 1.88 -13.26
CA GLN A 51 14.92 3.18 -12.59
C GLN A 51 14.29 3.13 -11.19
N LEU A 52 13.18 2.42 -11.02
CA LEU A 52 12.56 2.24 -9.71
C LEU A 52 13.48 1.51 -8.74
N ARG A 53 14.20 0.48 -9.18
CA ARG A 53 15.17 -0.22 -8.34
C ARG A 53 16.25 0.72 -7.83
N GLU A 54 16.80 1.56 -8.71
CA GLU A 54 17.81 2.56 -8.36
C GLU A 54 17.24 3.64 -7.41
N GLY A 55 16.04 4.15 -7.69
CA GLY A 55 15.37 5.16 -6.85
C GLY A 55 14.92 4.63 -5.49
N ALA A 56 14.40 3.39 -5.44
CA ALA A 56 13.96 2.75 -4.21
C ALA A 56 15.13 2.56 -3.24
N GLU A 57 16.35 2.29 -3.72
CA GLU A 57 17.52 2.23 -2.84
C GLU A 57 17.76 3.54 -2.09
N MET A 58 17.63 4.68 -2.78
CA MET A 58 17.75 5.99 -2.15
C MET A 58 16.62 6.24 -1.16
N ILE A 59 15.37 5.98 -1.55
CA ILE A 59 14.20 6.17 -0.69
C ILE A 59 14.29 5.30 0.57
N LEU A 60 14.65 4.01 0.44
CA LEU A 60 14.79 3.09 1.57
C LEU A 60 15.95 3.45 2.49
N LYS A 61 17.01 4.07 1.95
CA LYS A 61 18.11 4.62 2.74
C LYS A 61 17.58 5.73 3.65
N THR A 62 17.02 6.78 3.05
CA THR A 62 16.49 7.97 3.75
C THR A 62 15.31 7.66 4.67
N ALA A 63 14.30 6.92 4.20
CA ALA A 63 13.05 6.70 4.94
C ALA A 63 13.21 5.92 6.25
N LEU A 64 14.28 5.14 6.43
CA LEU A 64 14.53 4.43 7.69
C LEU A 64 15.72 4.96 8.48
N GLU A 65 16.68 5.63 7.84
CA GLU A 65 17.80 6.25 8.55
C GLU A 65 17.35 7.56 9.22
N GLU A 66 16.34 8.24 8.67
CA GLU A 66 15.95 9.57 9.12
C GLU A 66 14.53 9.65 9.70
N SER A 67 13.70 8.61 9.53
CA SER A 67 12.28 8.74 9.84
C SER A 67 11.79 7.75 10.90
N ASN A 68 11.32 8.29 12.03
CA ASN A 68 10.53 7.56 13.02
C ASN A 68 9.08 7.34 12.56
N ILE A 69 8.74 7.68 11.31
CA ILE A 69 7.35 7.73 10.82
C ILE A 69 6.97 6.50 9.99
N ILE A 70 7.93 5.75 9.41
CA ILE A 70 7.64 4.54 8.62
C ILE A 70 7.92 3.29 9.46
N ALA A 71 6.92 2.41 9.59
CA ALA A 71 7.03 1.15 10.32
C ALA A 71 7.33 -0.05 9.43
N ASP A 72 6.81 -0.09 8.21
CA ASP A 72 7.08 -1.13 7.23
C ASP A 72 6.93 -0.66 5.78
N PHE A 73 7.35 -1.56 4.89
CA PHE A 73 7.20 -1.42 3.47
C PHE A 73 6.21 -2.44 2.94
N VAL A 74 5.44 -2.02 1.94
CA VAL A 74 4.49 -2.86 1.22
C VAL A 74 4.84 -2.82 -0.26
N PHE A 75 4.96 -3.98 -0.90
CA PHE A 75 5.13 -4.08 -2.34
C PHE A 75 3.99 -4.91 -2.94
N VAL A 76 3.27 -4.37 -3.92
CA VAL A 76 2.17 -5.02 -4.62
C VAL A 76 2.45 -5.01 -6.12
N PRO A 77 2.91 -6.13 -6.71
CA PRO A 77 2.97 -6.26 -8.16
C PRO A 77 1.56 -6.46 -8.72
N PHE A 78 1.30 -5.96 -9.92
CA PHE A 78 0.08 -6.28 -10.68
C PHE A 78 0.35 -6.34 -12.18
N HIS A 79 -0.50 -7.05 -12.91
CA HIS A 79 -0.63 -7.06 -14.37
C HIS A 79 -1.97 -7.72 -14.69
N ASP A 80 -2.55 -7.54 -15.87
CA ASP A 80 -3.75 -8.29 -16.21
C ASP A 80 -3.46 -9.77 -16.52
N PRO A 81 -4.19 -10.74 -15.92
CA PRO A 81 -5.34 -10.60 -15.01
C PRO A 81 -5.02 -10.65 -13.50
N ASN A 82 -3.75 -10.76 -13.10
CA ASN A 82 -3.29 -11.13 -11.77
C ASN A 82 -2.80 -9.93 -10.91
N ILE A 83 -3.25 -9.88 -9.66
CA ILE A 83 -2.79 -8.88 -8.68
C ILE A 83 -2.11 -9.59 -7.51
N GLY A 84 -0.93 -9.13 -7.13
CA GLY A 84 -0.14 -9.65 -6.01
C GLY A 84 0.68 -10.90 -6.35
N PRO A 85 1.14 -11.63 -5.32
CA PRO A 85 0.89 -11.41 -3.89
C PRO A 85 1.57 -10.14 -3.34
N ALA A 86 0.99 -9.57 -2.27
CA ALA A 86 1.59 -8.44 -1.57
C ALA A 86 2.74 -8.91 -0.67
N THR A 87 3.86 -8.18 -0.67
CA THR A 87 4.96 -8.37 0.28
C THR A 87 4.92 -7.27 1.33
N VAL A 88 4.78 -7.62 2.60
CA VAL A 88 4.82 -6.68 3.73
C VAL A 88 6.04 -6.98 4.59
N THR A 89 6.91 -6.01 4.82
CA THR A 89 8.17 -6.25 5.54
C THR A 89 8.77 -4.99 6.16
N LYS A 90 9.43 -5.15 7.31
CA LYS A 90 10.28 -4.09 7.92
C LYS A 90 11.71 -4.11 7.36
N SER A 91 12.09 -5.16 6.63
CA SER A 91 13.47 -5.36 6.17
C SER A 91 13.70 -4.75 4.79
N LYS A 92 14.64 -3.79 4.70
CA LYS A 92 15.14 -3.23 3.43
C LYS A 92 15.55 -4.33 2.46
N LYS A 93 16.23 -5.37 2.96
CA LYS A 93 16.73 -6.49 2.15
C LYS A 93 15.58 -7.30 1.54
N VAL A 94 14.53 -7.58 2.31
CA VAL A 94 13.36 -8.34 1.83
C VAL A 94 12.59 -7.51 0.80
N PHE A 95 12.39 -6.22 1.06
CA PHE A 95 11.71 -5.34 0.11
C PHE A 95 12.51 -5.20 -1.20
N LYS A 96 13.83 -5.00 -1.11
CA LYS A 96 14.72 -4.97 -2.29
C LYS A 96 14.70 -6.30 -3.05
N ALA A 97 14.70 -7.43 -2.34
CA ALA A 97 14.59 -8.73 -2.97
C ALA A 97 13.25 -8.89 -3.73
N ALA A 98 12.14 -8.42 -3.15
CA ALA A 98 10.85 -8.41 -3.81
C ALA A 98 10.87 -7.62 -5.12
N LEU A 99 11.49 -6.42 -5.13
CA LEU A 99 11.68 -5.63 -6.36
C LEU A 99 12.55 -6.34 -7.40
N ASN A 100 13.56 -7.10 -6.97
CA ASN A 100 14.50 -7.78 -7.87
C ASN A 100 13.96 -9.07 -8.49
N ILE A 101 13.04 -9.76 -7.79
CA ILE A 101 12.42 -11.00 -8.27
C ILE A 101 11.39 -10.73 -9.38
N ILE A 102 10.88 -9.50 -9.48
CA ILE A 102 9.94 -9.16 -10.54
C ILE A 102 10.61 -9.25 -11.90
N HIS A 103 10.09 -10.16 -12.71
CA HIS A 103 10.34 -10.26 -14.13
C HIS A 103 9.13 -9.67 -14.84
N VAL A 104 9.36 -8.62 -15.63
CA VAL A 104 8.32 -8.09 -16.49
C VAL A 104 7.94 -9.13 -17.54
N LYS A 105 6.65 -9.46 -17.62
CA LYS A 105 6.11 -10.48 -18.53
C LYS A 105 4.74 -10.02 -19.03
N GLY A 106 4.41 -10.40 -20.26
CA GLY A 106 3.12 -10.07 -20.85
C GLY A 106 2.99 -8.61 -21.25
N GLY A 107 1.74 -8.19 -21.45
CA GLY A 107 1.34 -6.94 -22.08
C GLY A 107 0.77 -7.17 -23.49
N GLY A 108 0.21 -6.11 -24.07
CA GLY A 108 -0.40 -6.11 -25.40
C GLY A 108 -1.82 -5.56 -25.39
N ASP A 109 -2.49 -5.66 -24.25
CA ASP A 109 -3.69 -4.92 -23.91
C ASP A 109 -3.34 -3.71 -23.06
N CYS A 110 -3.99 -2.60 -23.38
CA CYS A 110 -4.17 -1.50 -22.46
C CYS A 110 -5.64 -1.13 -22.53
N PRO A 111 -6.37 -0.96 -21.42
CA PRO A 111 -5.94 -0.71 -20.02
C PRO A 111 -5.59 -1.92 -19.11
N GLU A 112 -5.03 -1.66 -17.91
CA GLU A 112 -4.54 -2.64 -16.89
C GLU A 112 -5.27 -2.50 -15.52
N LYS A 113 -5.32 -3.55 -14.66
CA LYS A 113 -6.00 -3.54 -13.33
C LYS A 113 -5.23 -2.83 -12.20
N SER A 114 -4.88 -1.58 -12.42
CA SER A 114 -4.12 -0.79 -11.44
C SER A 114 -4.89 -0.49 -10.14
N LEU A 115 -6.21 -0.25 -10.19
CA LEU A 115 -6.98 0.09 -8.98
C LEU A 115 -7.10 -1.08 -8.00
N GLY A 116 -7.13 -2.31 -8.51
CA GLY A 116 -7.12 -3.51 -7.69
C GLY A 116 -5.81 -3.66 -6.92
N GLY A 117 -4.68 -3.31 -7.55
CA GLY A 117 -3.39 -3.19 -6.87
C GLY A 117 -3.40 -2.13 -5.75
N VAL A 118 -3.99 -0.97 -6.01
CA VAL A 118 -4.16 0.10 -5.00
C VAL A 118 -5.02 -0.37 -3.83
N LEU A 119 -6.15 -1.03 -4.12
CA LEU A 119 -7.04 -1.54 -3.08
C LEU A 119 -6.34 -2.58 -2.20
N LEU A 120 -5.58 -3.49 -2.80
CA LEU A 120 -4.79 -4.47 -2.06
C LEU A 120 -3.75 -3.77 -1.18
N ALA A 121 -3.00 -2.81 -1.72
CA ALA A 121 -2.02 -2.05 -0.95
C ALA A 121 -2.65 -1.32 0.24
N LEU A 122 -3.77 -0.62 0.03
CA LEU A 122 -4.50 0.06 1.12
C LEU A 122 -4.99 -0.92 2.19
N SER A 123 -5.41 -2.13 1.79
CA SER A 123 -5.92 -3.14 2.73
C SER A 123 -4.85 -3.62 3.69
N VAL A 124 -3.65 -3.92 3.19
CA VAL A 124 -2.52 -4.45 3.97
C VAL A 124 -1.67 -3.37 4.64
N SER A 125 -1.78 -2.11 4.19
CA SER A 125 -1.03 -0.99 4.78
C SER A 125 -1.65 -0.50 6.09
N ARG A 126 -0.82 0.13 6.93
CA ARG A 126 -1.28 0.88 8.12
C ARG A 126 -2.14 2.10 7.75
N PRO A 127 -2.92 2.67 8.68
CA PRO A 127 -3.50 4.00 8.48
C PRO A 127 -2.44 5.08 8.24
N ARG A 128 -2.81 6.18 7.59
CA ARG A 128 -1.96 7.33 7.24
C ARG A 128 -0.73 6.96 6.42
N SER A 129 -0.86 5.91 5.60
CA SER A 129 0.25 5.41 4.76
C SER A 129 0.43 6.20 3.48
N TYR A 130 1.62 6.08 2.89
CA TYR A 130 1.93 6.63 1.58
C TYR A 130 1.92 5.51 0.55
N VAL A 131 1.10 5.62 -0.48
CA VAL A 131 0.95 4.62 -1.53
C VAL A 131 1.39 5.22 -2.87
N TYR A 132 2.46 4.69 -3.43
CA TYR A 132 2.99 5.08 -4.73
C TYR A 132 2.60 4.03 -5.78
N VAL A 133 1.95 4.48 -6.84
CA VAL A 133 1.45 3.62 -7.92
C VAL A 133 2.22 3.91 -9.20
N PHE A 134 2.86 2.91 -9.78
CA PHE A 134 3.67 3.02 -10.98
C PHE A 134 3.06 2.18 -12.11
N THR A 135 2.73 2.81 -13.23
CA THR A 135 2.17 2.16 -14.42
C THR A 135 2.31 3.05 -15.65
N ASP A 136 2.38 2.46 -16.83
CA ASP A 136 2.28 3.17 -18.10
C ASP A 136 0.91 3.02 -18.78
N ALA A 137 -0.06 2.45 -18.05
CA ALA A 137 -1.40 2.14 -18.53
C ALA A 137 -2.51 2.88 -17.75
N SER A 138 -3.65 3.06 -18.44
CA SER A 138 -4.89 3.50 -17.79
C SER A 138 -5.59 2.33 -17.06
N ALA A 139 -6.53 2.61 -16.16
CA ALA A 139 -7.13 1.58 -15.29
C ALA A 139 -8.30 0.83 -15.95
N SER A 140 -8.14 -0.46 -16.23
CA SER A 140 -9.18 -1.31 -16.83
C SER A 140 -10.35 -1.53 -15.87
N ASP A 141 -10.01 -1.59 -14.59
CA ASP A 141 -10.91 -1.76 -13.45
C ASP A 141 -11.45 -0.45 -12.87
N HIS A 142 -11.48 0.65 -13.63
CA HIS A 142 -12.02 1.96 -13.22
C HIS A 142 -13.40 1.91 -12.52
N LYS A 143 -14.22 0.89 -12.77
CA LYS A 143 -15.52 0.66 -12.11
C LYS A 143 -15.41 0.44 -10.60
N ILE A 144 -14.25 0.01 -10.08
CA ILE A 144 -14.05 -0.20 -8.64
C ILE A 144 -13.59 1.05 -7.89
N VAL A 145 -13.49 2.21 -8.56
CA VAL A 145 -12.98 3.46 -7.95
C VAL A 145 -13.70 3.81 -6.64
N GLY A 146 -15.01 3.56 -6.52
CA GLY A 146 -15.75 3.77 -5.28
C GLY A 146 -15.17 2.99 -4.09
N LYS A 147 -14.80 1.71 -4.29
CA LYS A 147 -14.17 0.89 -3.25
C LYS A 147 -12.80 1.43 -2.84
N VAL A 148 -12.05 1.98 -3.79
CA VAL A 148 -10.74 2.60 -3.53
C VAL A 148 -10.91 3.89 -2.74
N LEU A 149 -11.84 4.75 -3.12
CA LEU A 149 -12.14 6.00 -2.39
C LEU A 149 -12.58 5.71 -0.96
N ASP A 150 -13.42 4.71 -0.75
CA ASP A 150 -13.82 4.26 0.59
C ASP A 150 -12.63 3.78 1.42
N ALA A 151 -11.71 3.02 0.80
CA ALA A 151 -10.51 2.53 1.45
C ALA A 151 -9.53 3.67 1.80
N VAL A 152 -9.36 4.63 0.89
CA VAL A 152 -8.59 5.86 1.13
C VAL A 152 -9.14 6.60 2.33
N GLN A 153 -10.44 6.83 2.41
CA GLN A 153 -11.05 7.56 3.51
C GLN A 153 -10.92 6.82 4.84
N ARG A 154 -11.12 5.50 4.87
CA ARG A 154 -10.94 4.72 6.10
C ARG A 154 -9.49 4.69 6.58
N LYS A 155 -8.53 4.60 5.66
CA LYS A 155 -7.11 4.51 6.00
C LYS A 155 -6.47 5.89 6.19
N GLN A 156 -7.07 6.97 5.69
CA GLN A 156 -6.47 8.31 5.64
C GLN A 156 -5.10 8.30 4.95
N SER A 157 -4.92 7.40 3.98
CA SER A 157 -3.66 7.20 3.26
C SER A 157 -3.58 8.09 2.03
N GLN A 158 -2.39 8.59 1.72
CA GLN A 158 -2.11 9.38 0.52
C GLN A 158 -1.79 8.45 -0.64
N VAL A 159 -2.41 8.67 -1.81
CA VAL A 159 -2.17 7.87 -3.02
C VAL A 159 -1.59 8.75 -4.12
N VAL A 160 -0.35 8.48 -4.49
CA VAL A 160 0.40 9.19 -5.53
C VAL A 160 0.55 8.28 -6.73
N PHE A 161 0.15 8.77 -7.90
CA PHE A 161 0.31 8.06 -9.17
C PHE A 161 1.52 8.60 -9.91
N VAL A 162 2.39 7.71 -10.37
CA VAL A 162 3.56 7.99 -11.19
C VAL A 162 3.35 7.25 -12.50
N LEU A 163 2.88 7.99 -13.50
CA LEU A 163 2.47 7.46 -14.80
C LEU A 163 3.55 7.75 -15.84
N THR A 164 3.99 6.75 -16.59
CA THR A 164 4.95 6.92 -17.71
C THR A 164 4.31 6.73 -19.08
N GLY A 165 2.98 6.51 -19.08
CA GLY A 165 2.11 6.33 -20.24
C GLY A 165 0.64 6.46 -19.85
N HIS A 166 -0.24 6.58 -20.83
CA HIS A 166 -1.68 6.84 -20.61
C HIS A 166 -2.60 6.29 -21.72
N CYS A 167 -2.09 5.37 -22.55
CA CYS A 167 -2.84 4.67 -23.62
C CYS A 167 -3.74 5.53 -24.50
N ASN A 168 -3.32 6.77 -24.76
CA ASN A 168 -4.07 7.78 -25.50
C ASN A 168 -5.50 8.06 -24.96
N ASP A 169 -5.77 7.69 -23.71
CA ASP A 169 -7.11 7.65 -23.12
C ASP A 169 -7.31 8.70 -22.00
N VAL A 170 -6.52 9.78 -22.02
CA VAL A 170 -6.53 10.84 -20.99
C VAL A 170 -7.92 11.45 -20.76
N LYS A 171 -8.78 11.46 -21.79
CA LYS A 171 -10.16 11.99 -21.70
C LYS A 171 -11.18 10.97 -21.14
N ARG A 172 -10.83 9.68 -21.11
CA ARG A 172 -11.71 8.58 -20.70
C ARG A 172 -11.71 8.38 -19.18
N GLN A 173 -12.74 7.69 -18.70
CA GLN A 173 -12.87 7.38 -17.28
C GLN A 173 -11.75 6.48 -16.76
N THR A 174 -11.18 5.62 -17.62
CA THR A 174 -10.03 4.77 -17.33
C THR A 174 -8.80 5.56 -16.85
N TYR A 175 -8.63 6.80 -17.29
CA TYR A 175 -7.57 7.69 -16.80
C TYR A 175 -8.05 8.62 -15.67
N LYS A 176 -9.26 9.20 -15.79
CA LYS A 176 -9.79 10.17 -14.82
C LYS A 176 -9.91 9.63 -13.39
N VAL A 177 -10.07 8.31 -13.21
CA VAL A 177 -10.08 7.70 -11.88
C VAL A 177 -8.80 7.94 -11.08
N TYR A 178 -7.63 8.09 -11.74
CA TYR A 178 -6.39 8.43 -11.04
C TYR A 178 -6.46 9.82 -10.41
N GLN A 179 -6.99 10.80 -11.14
CA GLN A 179 -7.19 12.16 -10.61
C GLN A 179 -8.20 12.18 -9.46
N GLN A 180 -9.27 11.38 -9.55
CA GLN A 180 -10.27 11.25 -8.49
C GLN A 180 -9.65 10.70 -7.19
N VAL A 181 -8.89 9.59 -7.29
CA VAL A 181 -8.25 8.96 -6.13
C VAL A 181 -7.15 9.86 -5.55
N ALA A 182 -6.32 10.48 -6.39
CA ALA A 182 -5.29 11.43 -5.93
C ALA A 182 -5.92 12.61 -5.18
N THR A 183 -6.95 13.24 -5.75
CA THR A 183 -7.63 14.37 -5.11
C THR A 183 -8.25 13.98 -3.76
N ALA A 184 -8.94 12.84 -3.69
CA ALA A 184 -9.59 12.38 -2.47
C ALA A 184 -8.60 11.95 -1.36
N SER A 185 -7.36 11.62 -1.74
CA SER A 185 -6.31 11.18 -0.81
C SER A 185 -5.29 12.27 -0.48
N SER A 186 -5.50 13.51 -0.93
CA SER A 186 -4.47 14.57 -0.89
C SER A 186 -3.16 14.17 -1.56
N GLY A 187 -3.22 13.24 -2.52
CA GLY A 187 -2.12 12.81 -3.35
C GLY A 187 -2.03 13.59 -4.66
N GLN A 188 -1.22 13.09 -5.59
CA GLN A 188 -0.93 13.74 -6.87
C GLN A 188 -0.80 12.73 -8.00
N VAL A 189 -0.97 13.20 -9.24
CA VAL A 189 -0.69 12.42 -10.45
C VAL A 189 0.49 13.06 -11.16
N PHE A 190 1.61 12.35 -11.20
CA PHE A 190 2.80 12.71 -11.97
C PHE A 190 2.79 11.97 -13.29
N ASN A 191 2.91 12.71 -14.39
CA ASN A 191 3.06 12.13 -15.72
C ASN A 191 4.51 12.37 -16.18
N LEU A 192 5.31 11.32 -16.13
CA LEU A 192 6.72 11.32 -16.52
C LEU A 192 6.77 10.97 -18.02
N ASN A 193 6.70 11.99 -18.88
CA ASN A 193 6.89 11.77 -20.31
C ASN A 193 8.30 11.19 -20.57
N LYS A 194 8.36 10.04 -21.26
CA LYS A 194 9.61 9.38 -21.68
C LYS A 194 10.50 10.26 -22.61
N THR A 195 10.04 11.43 -23.01
CA THR A 195 10.74 12.34 -23.94
C THR A 195 11.57 13.46 -23.33
N ASN A 196 11.53 13.74 -22.02
CA ASN A 196 12.31 14.85 -21.45
C ASN A 196 13.17 14.45 -20.26
N VAL A 197 14.17 13.59 -20.50
CA VAL A 197 15.28 13.41 -19.54
C VAL A 197 16.61 13.73 -20.22
N HIS A 198 16.72 14.94 -20.75
CA HIS A 198 17.98 15.67 -20.78
C HIS A 198 17.70 17.07 -20.27
N ASN A 199 17.90 17.25 -18.97
CA ASN A 199 18.57 18.39 -18.36
C ASN A 199 18.47 18.21 -16.85
N VAL A 200 19.54 17.63 -16.32
CA VAL A 200 19.85 17.59 -14.90
C VAL A 200 20.15 19.03 -14.47
N CYS A 201 19.65 19.43 -13.29
CA CYS A 201 20.08 20.66 -12.61
C CYS A 201 21.58 20.64 -12.30
#